data_AF-A0A1H4EV21-F1
#
_entry.id   AF-A0A1H4EV21-F1
#
_cell.length_a   1.000
_cell.length_b   1.000
_cell.length_c   1.000
_cell.angle_alpha   90.00
_cell.angle_beta   90.00
_cell.angle_gamma   90.00
#
_symmetry.space_group_name_H-M   'P 1'
#
loop_
_entity.id
_entity.type
_entity.pdbx_description
1 polymer ?
#
loop_
_entity_poly.entity_id
_entity_poly.type
_entity_poly.pdbx_seq_one_letter_code
_entity_poly.pdbx_strand_id
1 'polypeptide(L)'
;MPVNIIPDDEMVRIDTLNRFEILNSLPEADFDAIAFLAAEIFDTERAHICFVDKENVFIKANLPGYEVKDTSRAHSLCALSIIKEGVTVYGDTHKVYELLDSPFLSATDDIRFYAAAPIKSRDGFALGTICVTDDKPHLEVSGKQTKLLQLLADIVMEKLETRLANRQKIKALNEGMHRLAHDLKNPVTSISLYAQLLGSREMSAEKVFSMASKIEISSRKIEKFLSNMPGSN
;
A
#
# COMPACT_ATOMS: atom_id res chain seq x y z
N MET A 1 -17.69 -31.06 -4.71
CA MET A 1 -17.55 -29.87 -5.58
C MET A 1 -16.33 -29.12 -5.09
N PRO A 2 -15.44 -28.62 -5.99
CA PRO A 2 -14.30 -27.82 -5.55
C PRO A 2 -14.80 -26.59 -4.78
N VAL A 3 -14.11 -26.24 -3.70
CA VAL A 3 -14.45 -25.08 -2.87
C VAL A 3 -14.30 -23.81 -3.71
N ASN A 4 -15.37 -23.03 -3.85
CA ASN A 4 -15.28 -21.72 -4.50
C ASN A 4 -14.57 -20.75 -3.57
N ILE A 5 -13.37 -20.30 -3.96
CA ILE A 5 -12.54 -19.33 -3.21
C ILE A 5 -12.61 -17.91 -3.78
N ILE A 6 -13.59 -17.66 -4.65
CA ILE A 6 -13.86 -16.35 -5.23
C ILE A 6 -15.08 -15.76 -4.50
N PRO A 7 -14.90 -14.69 -3.71
CA PRO A 7 -15.99 -13.90 -3.16
C PRO A 7 -16.96 -13.39 -4.24
N ASP A 8 -18.23 -13.20 -3.90
CA ASP A 8 -19.24 -12.68 -4.83
C ASP A 8 -18.88 -11.27 -5.35
N ASP A 9 -18.34 -10.41 -4.48
CA ASP A 9 -17.93 -9.04 -4.80
C ASP A 9 -16.45 -8.92 -5.24
N GLU A 10 -15.88 -9.97 -5.84
CA GLU A 10 -14.44 -10.06 -6.14
C GLU A 10 -13.90 -8.86 -6.93
N MET A 11 -14.64 -8.37 -7.92
CA MET A 11 -14.19 -7.22 -8.72
C MET A 11 -13.97 -5.97 -7.87
N VAL A 12 -14.89 -5.69 -6.95
CA VAL A 12 -14.82 -4.51 -6.06
C VAL A 12 -13.73 -4.71 -5.00
N ARG A 13 -13.58 -5.94 -4.49
CA ARG A 13 -12.50 -6.32 -3.57
C ARG A 13 -11.12 -6.09 -4.20
N ILE A 14 -10.92 -6.51 -5.45
CA ILE A 14 -9.66 -6.33 -6.19
C ILE A 14 -9.40 -4.85 -6.49
N ASP A 15 -10.40 -4.09 -6.93
CA ASP A 15 -10.25 -2.65 -7.12
C ASP A 15 -9.84 -1.96 -5.80
N THR A 16 -10.49 -2.34 -4.70
CA THR A 16 -10.16 -1.86 -3.37
C THR A 16 -8.71 -2.19 -2.97
N LEU A 17 -8.25 -3.42 -3.21
CA LEU A 17 -6.88 -3.83 -2.96
C LEU A 17 -5.88 -3.02 -3.80
N ASN A 18 -6.15 -2.85 -5.09
CA ASN A 18 -5.27 -2.13 -6.02
C ASN A 18 -5.09 -0.66 -5.65
N ARG A 19 -6.10 -0.01 -5.07
CA ARG A 19 -5.99 1.37 -4.55
C ARG A 19 -4.87 1.53 -3.51
N PHE A 20 -4.52 0.46 -2.79
CA PHE A 20 -3.45 0.50 -1.81
C PHE A 20 -2.05 0.32 -2.40
N GLU A 21 -1.90 -0.03 -3.68
CA GLU A 21 -0.61 -0.23 -4.36
C GLU A 21 0.39 -1.03 -3.50
N ILE A 22 -0.13 -2.06 -2.82
CA ILE A 22 0.65 -2.88 -1.86
C ILE A 22 1.26 -4.11 -2.54
N LEU A 23 0.61 -4.61 -3.59
CA LEU A 23 1.08 -5.76 -4.37
C LEU A 23 2.44 -5.44 -5.00
N ASN A 24 3.36 -6.39 -4.95
CA ASN A 24 4.73 -6.28 -5.48
C ASN A 24 5.57 -5.12 -4.90
N SER A 25 5.15 -4.54 -3.78
CA SER A 25 5.92 -3.51 -3.10
C SER A 25 7.10 -4.09 -2.32
N LEU A 26 8.15 -3.29 -2.10
CA LEU A 26 9.31 -3.69 -1.31
C LEU A 26 8.93 -4.05 0.13
N PRO A 27 9.69 -4.93 0.82
CA PRO A 27 9.50 -5.21 2.24
C PRO A 27 9.51 -3.95 3.11
N GLU A 28 8.78 -4.00 4.22
CA GLU A 28 8.62 -2.87 5.14
C GLU A 28 8.66 -3.37 6.58
N ALA A 29 9.59 -2.82 7.37
CA ALA A 29 9.86 -3.27 8.73
C ALA A 29 8.63 -3.29 9.65
N ASP A 30 7.67 -2.39 9.44
CA ASP A 30 6.44 -2.35 10.22
C ASP A 30 5.55 -3.59 9.97
N PHE A 31 5.48 -4.08 8.73
CA PHE A 31 4.75 -5.31 8.42
C PHE A 31 5.51 -6.53 8.94
N ASP A 32 6.84 -6.52 8.85
CA ASP A 32 7.68 -7.60 9.37
C ASP A 32 7.54 -7.73 10.89
N ALA A 33 7.49 -6.61 11.62
CA ALA A 33 7.26 -6.58 13.06
C ALA A 33 5.88 -7.13 13.43
N ILE A 34 4.84 -6.83 12.64
CA ILE A 34 3.49 -7.37 12.87
C ILE A 34 3.46 -8.88 12.64
N ALA A 35 4.10 -9.39 11.58
CA ALA A 35 4.23 -10.83 11.34
C ALA A 35 4.97 -11.52 12.50
N PHE A 36 6.06 -10.93 12.98
CA PHE A 36 6.78 -11.41 14.16
C PHE A 36 5.90 -11.50 15.41
N LEU A 37 5.12 -10.46 15.70
CA LEU A 37 4.19 -10.49 16.84
C LEU A 37 3.13 -11.60 16.71
N ALA A 38 2.64 -11.89 15.50
CA ALA A 38 1.70 -12.97 15.28
C ALA A 38 2.34 -14.34 15.61
N ALA A 39 3.58 -14.57 15.17
CA ALA A 39 4.32 -15.77 15.52
C ALA A 39 4.50 -15.93 17.04
N GLU A 40 4.89 -14.86 17.75
CA GLU A 40 5.04 -14.87 19.21
C GLU A 40 3.73 -15.16 19.96
N ILE A 41 2.58 -14.69 19.45
CA ILE A 41 1.27 -14.96 20.07
C ILE A 41 0.89 -16.44 19.98
N PHE A 42 1.29 -17.10 18.90
CA PHE A 42 0.93 -18.50 18.62
C PHE A 42 2.04 -19.50 18.94
N ASP A 43 3.22 -19.02 19.35
CA ASP A 43 4.42 -19.82 19.62
C ASP A 43 4.81 -20.67 18.39
N THR A 44 4.85 -20.03 17.22
CA THR A 44 5.14 -20.66 15.91
C THR A 44 6.33 -20.01 15.23
N GLU A 45 7.09 -20.75 14.44
CA GLU A 45 8.23 -20.21 13.67
C GLU A 45 7.84 -19.62 12.30
N ARG A 46 6.54 -19.58 11.94
CA ARG A 46 6.07 -19.10 10.62
C ARG A 46 4.86 -18.19 10.75
N ALA A 47 5.01 -16.95 10.31
CA ALA A 47 3.93 -15.98 10.22
C ALA A 47 4.10 -15.12 8.96
N HIS A 48 2.97 -14.73 8.38
CA HIS A 48 2.91 -14.08 7.08
C HIS A 48 1.81 -13.02 7.05
N ILE A 49 2.07 -11.92 6.35
CA ILE A 49 1.04 -10.96 5.92
C ILE A 49 0.88 -11.11 4.42
N CYS A 50 -0.32 -11.52 4.01
CA CYS A 50 -0.62 -11.93 2.65
C CYS A 50 -1.76 -11.08 2.08
N PHE A 51 -1.67 -10.67 0.81
CA PHE A 51 -2.73 -10.01 0.06
C PHE A 51 -3.17 -10.89 -1.10
N VAL A 52 -4.48 -11.09 -1.23
CA VAL A 52 -5.03 -12.01 -2.22
C VAL A 52 -5.41 -11.22 -3.48
N ASP A 53 -4.64 -11.38 -4.55
CA ASP A 53 -4.91 -10.81 -5.87
C ASP A 53 -5.73 -11.81 -6.72
N LYS A 54 -5.98 -11.50 -7.99
CA LYS A 54 -6.80 -12.29 -8.92
C LYS A 54 -6.28 -13.72 -9.08
N GLU A 55 -4.99 -13.91 -9.30
CA GLU A 55 -4.40 -15.21 -9.65
C GLU A 55 -3.39 -15.71 -8.61
N ASN A 56 -2.86 -14.82 -7.78
CA ASN A 56 -1.82 -15.10 -6.81
C ASN A 56 -2.14 -14.50 -5.43
N VAL A 57 -1.48 -15.01 -4.41
CA VAL A 57 -1.42 -14.42 -3.08
C VAL A 57 -0.03 -13.84 -2.91
N PHE A 58 0.04 -12.51 -2.85
CA PHE A 58 1.27 -11.77 -2.62
C PHE A 58 1.61 -11.76 -1.13
N ILE A 59 2.86 -12.07 -0.80
CA ILE A 59 3.34 -12.13 0.58
C ILE A 59 4.13 -10.86 0.86
N LYS A 60 3.56 -9.99 1.70
CA LYS A 60 4.10 -8.67 2.02
C LYS A 60 5.19 -8.73 3.09
N ALA A 61 5.04 -9.61 4.07
CA ALA A 61 5.95 -9.77 5.17
C ALA A 61 5.97 -11.23 5.64
N ASN A 62 7.16 -11.69 6.02
CA ASN A 62 7.48 -13.04 6.48
C ASN A 62 8.56 -12.96 7.56
N LEU A 63 8.76 -14.08 8.26
CA LEU A 63 9.92 -14.24 9.14
C LEU A 63 11.20 -14.56 8.35
N PRO A 64 12.38 -14.25 8.91
CA PRO A 64 13.66 -14.60 8.31
C PRO A 64 13.75 -16.09 7.95
N GLY A 65 14.33 -16.39 6.78
CA GLY A 65 14.43 -17.77 6.26
C GLY A 65 13.32 -18.16 5.27
N TYR A 66 12.27 -17.35 5.11
CA TYR A 66 11.19 -17.57 4.14
C TYR A 66 11.21 -16.54 3.01
N GLU A 67 11.88 -16.87 1.90
CA GLU A 67 12.05 -15.97 0.74
C GLU A 67 10.90 -15.99 -0.28
N VAL A 68 9.85 -16.79 -0.03
CA VAL A 68 8.69 -16.90 -0.94
C VAL A 68 7.94 -15.57 -0.96
N LYS A 69 7.76 -14.99 -2.16
CA LYS A 69 7.09 -13.69 -2.37
C LYS A 69 5.65 -13.80 -2.82
N ASP A 70 5.29 -14.90 -3.45
CA ASP A 70 3.93 -15.18 -3.86
C ASP A 70 3.65 -16.69 -3.90
N THR A 71 2.36 -17.02 -3.97
CA THR A 71 1.89 -18.37 -4.24
C THR A 71 0.65 -18.32 -5.11
N SER A 72 0.33 -19.44 -5.78
CA SER A 72 -0.91 -19.57 -6.55
C SER A 72 -2.12 -19.37 -5.64
N ARG A 73 -3.08 -18.53 -6.06
CA ARG A 73 -4.34 -18.35 -5.32
C ARG A 73 -5.09 -19.66 -5.17
N ALA A 74 -5.09 -20.49 -6.22
CA ALA A 74 -5.77 -21.79 -6.24
C ALA A 74 -5.25 -22.75 -5.15
N HIS A 75 -4.02 -22.55 -4.67
CA HIS A 75 -3.39 -23.41 -3.67
C HIS A 75 -3.20 -22.69 -2.32
N SER A 76 -3.80 -21.52 -2.09
CA SER A 76 -3.54 -20.75 -0.87
C SER A 76 -4.64 -20.88 0.19
N LEU A 77 -4.26 -21.28 1.41
CA LEU A 77 -5.15 -21.22 2.58
C LEU A 77 -5.58 -19.78 2.92
N CYS A 78 -4.78 -18.77 2.58
CA CYS A 78 -5.16 -17.37 2.73
C CYS A 78 -6.31 -17.00 1.79
N ALA A 79 -6.30 -17.51 0.55
CA ALA A 79 -7.40 -17.31 -0.40
C ALA A 79 -8.69 -17.99 0.08
N LEU A 80 -8.59 -19.14 0.73
CA LEU A 80 -9.73 -19.77 1.40
C LEU A 80 -10.20 -18.97 2.62
N SER A 81 -9.29 -18.33 3.36
CA SER A 81 -9.63 -17.63 4.59
C SER A 81 -10.32 -16.29 4.36
N ILE A 82 -10.07 -15.60 3.24
CA ILE A 82 -10.74 -14.33 2.94
C ILE A 82 -12.25 -14.46 2.68
N ILE A 83 -12.74 -15.67 2.40
CA ILE A 83 -14.19 -15.95 2.23
C ILE A 83 -14.87 -16.40 3.52
N LYS A 84 -14.11 -16.68 4.60
CA LYS A 84 -14.67 -17.08 5.89
C LYS A 84 -14.98 -15.85 6.75
N GLU A 85 -15.96 -15.98 7.63
CA GLU A 85 -16.30 -14.92 8.57
C GLU A 85 -15.35 -14.91 9.77
N GLY A 86 -14.46 -13.92 9.84
CA GLY A 86 -13.57 -13.73 10.99
C GLY A 86 -12.33 -14.62 10.94
N VAL A 87 -11.79 -14.96 12.11
CA VAL A 87 -10.55 -15.71 12.22
C VAL A 87 -10.78 -17.19 11.88
N THR A 88 -10.05 -17.68 10.88
CA THR A 88 -10.03 -19.09 10.48
C THR A 88 -8.97 -19.83 11.28
N VAL A 89 -9.31 -20.98 11.86
CA VAL A 89 -8.37 -21.84 12.59
C VAL A 89 -8.51 -23.29 12.12
N TYR A 90 -7.41 -23.87 11.67
CA TYR A 90 -7.26 -25.28 11.38
C TYR A 90 -6.18 -25.85 12.30
N GLY A 91 -6.61 -26.52 13.37
CA GLY A 91 -5.71 -27.11 14.37
C GLY A 91 -4.87 -28.27 13.83
N ASP A 92 -5.40 -28.99 12.83
CA ASP A 92 -4.69 -29.99 12.04
C ASP A 92 -5.28 -30.02 10.62
N THR A 93 -4.61 -29.41 9.65
CA THR A 93 -5.08 -29.30 8.26
C THR A 93 -5.38 -30.66 7.63
N HIS A 94 -4.64 -31.70 8.01
CA HIS A 94 -4.82 -33.09 7.55
C HIS A 94 -6.09 -33.74 8.10
N LYS A 95 -6.79 -33.10 9.04
CA LYS A 95 -8.08 -33.56 9.58
C LYS A 95 -9.26 -32.75 9.06
N VAL A 96 -9.02 -31.76 8.20
CA VAL A 96 -10.06 -30.88 7.66
C VAL A 96 -10.53 -31.42 6.31
N TYR A 97 -11.75 -31.94 6.25
CA TYR A 97 -12.32 -32.54 5.04
C TYR A 97 -12.28 -31.61 3.81
N GLU A 98 -12.54 -30.30 4.02
CA GLU A 98 -12.49 -29.27 2.96
C GLU A 98 -11.11 -29.13 2.30
N LEU A 99 -10.04 -29.60 2.96
CA LEU A 99 -8.66 -29.51 2.49
C LEU A 99 -8.17 -30.83 1.88
N LEU A 100 -8.79 -31.97 2.18
CA LEU A 100 -8.31 -33.31 1.83
C LEU A 100 -8.56 -33.73 0.36
N ASP A 101 -9.61 -33.20 -0.28
CA ASP A 101 -9.96 -33.48 -1.69
C ASP A 101 -9.82 -32.21 -2.57
N SER A 102 -9.03 -31.25 -2.12
CA SER A 102 -9.01 -29.88 -2.61
C SER A 102 -7.66 -29.51 -3.23
N PRO A 103 -7.59 -28.55 -4.18
CA PRO A 103 -6.31 -28.02 -4.69
C PRO A 103 -5.35 -27.53 -3.59
N PHE A 104 -5.83 -27.30 -2.36
CA PHE A 104 -5.00 -26.98 -1.19
C PHE A 104 -4.15 -28.13 -0.66
N LEU A 105 -4.32 -29.38 -1.15
CA LEU A 105 -3.58 -30.54 -0.66
C LEU A 105 -2.05 -30.30 -0.72
N SER A 106 -1.57 -29.73 -1.83
CA SER A 106 -0.17 -29.34 -2.01
C SER A 106 0.33 -28.28 -1.03
N ALA A 107 -0.55 -27.41 -0.54
CA ALA A 107 -0.21 -26.42 0.48
C ALA A 107 -0.28 -26.98 1.91
N THR A 108 -0.99 -28.09 2.11
CA THR A 108 -1.08 -28.77 3.41
C THR A 108 0.00 -29.82 3.65
N ASP A 109 0.82 -30.17 2.65
CA ASP A 109 1.90 -31.15 2.82
C ASP A 109 2.90 -30.73 3.91
N ASP A 110 3.21 -29.43 4.00
CA ASP A 110 4.16 -28.86 4.99
C ASP A 110 3.48 -27.96 6.05
N ILE A 111 2.15 -27.84 6.05
CA ILE A 111 1.39 -26.97 6.95
C ILE A 111 0.38 -27.83 7.71
N ARG A 112 0.67 -28.16 8.97
CA ARG A 112 -0.22 -28.91 9.86
C ARG A 112 -1.11 -28.01 10.69
N PHE A 113 -0.61 -26.88 11.17
CA PHE A 113 -1.42 -25.86 11.84
C PHE A 113 -1.55 -24.61 10.96
N TYR A 114 -2.74 -24.01 10.97
CA TYR A 114 -3.00 -22.74 10.31
C TYR A 114 -3.99 -21.91 11.15
N ALA A 115 -3.66 -20.65 11.41
CA ALA A 115 -4.63 -19.67 11.88
C ALA A 115 -4.47 -18.35 11.12
N ALA A 116 -5.58 -17.72 10.74
CA ALA A 116 -5.54 -16.49 9.96
C ALA A 116 -6.69 -15.54 10.29
N ALA A 117 -6.36 -14.26 10.43
CA ALA A 117 -7.34 -13.20 10.55
C ALA A 117 -7.41 -12.40 9.24
N PRO A 118 -8.62 -12.11 8.72
CA PRO A 118 -8.80 -11.34 7.50
C PRO A 118 -8.48 -9.86 7.73
N ILE A 119 -7.72 -9.28 6.80
CA ILE A 119 -7.45 -7.83 6.73
C ILE A 119 -8.61 -7.21 5.97
N LYS A 120 -9.55 -6.60 6.70
CA LYS A 120 -10.79 -6.05 6.13
C LYS A 120 -10.69 -4.55 5.93
N SER A 121 -11.03 -4.08 4.73
CA SER A 121 -11.19 -2.65 4.45
C SER A 121 -12.36 -2.06 5.24
N ARG A 122 -12.44 -0.72 5.30
CA ARG A 122 -13.58 -0.01 5.90
C ARG A 122 -14.92 -0.36 5.26
N ASP A 123 -14.88 -0.71 3.97
CA ASP A 123 -16.06 -1.13 3.19
C ASP A 123 -16.40 -2.62 3.39
N GLY A 124 -15.66 -3.33 4.25
CA GLY A 124 -15.93 -4.72 4.63
C GLY A 124 -15.23 -5.77 3.75
N PHE A 125 -14.45 -5.36 2.75
CA PHE A 125 -13.78 -6.27 1.83
C PHE A 125 -12.53 -6.90 2.46
N ALA A 126 -12.44 -8.23 2.47
CA ALA A 126 -11.24 -8.95 2.92
C ALA A 126 -10.14 -8.89 1.83
N LEU A 127 -9.15 -8.03 2.03
CA LEU A 127 -8.09 -7.79 1.04
C LEU A 127 -6.98 -8.85 1.11
N GLY A 128 -6.88 -9.52 2.24
CA GLY A 128 -5.79 -10.43 2.57
C GLY A 128 -5.94 -11.01 3.97
N THR A 129 -4.86 -11.58 4.49
CA THR A 129 -4.81 -12.16 5.83
C THR A 129 -3.49 -11.87 6.52
N ILE A 130 -3.52 -11.75 7.83
CA ILE A 130 -2.36 -12.11 8.67
C ILE A 130 -2.55 -13.57 9.09
N CYS A 131 -1.55 -14.42 8.86
CA CYS A 131 -1.64 -15.84 9.17
C CYS A 131 -0.37 -16.36 9.85
N VAL A 132 -0.56 -17.41 10.64
CA VAL A 132 0.48 -18.19 11.29
C VAL A 132 0.34 -19.64 10.85
N THR A 133 1.48 -20.33 10.69
CA THR A 133 1.50 -21.72 10.24
C THR A 133 2.54 -22.54 11.01
N ASP A 134 2.29 -23.83 11.20
CA ASP A 134 3.24 -24.73 11.88
C ASP A 134 3.25 -26.11 11.24
N ASP A 135 4.40 -26.79 11.28
CA ASP A 135 4.57 -28.15 10.78
C ASP A 135 4.04 -29.20 11.77
N LYS A 136 3.61 -28.75 12.96
CA LYS A 136 2.91 -29.55 13.98
C LYS A 136 1.45 -29.09 14.16
N PRO A 137 0.55 -30.01 14.53
CA PRO A 137 -0.82 -29.65 14.90
C PRO A 137 -0.88 -28.85 16.21
N HIS A 138 -1.70 -27.80 16.26
CA HIS A 138 -2.02 -27.05 17.48
C HIS A 138 -3.53 -27.20 17.76
N LEU A 139 -3.89 -28.08 18.68
CA LEU A 139 -5.30 -28.44 18.93
C LEU A 139 -6.04 -27.44 19.84
N GLU A 140 -5.30 -26.63 20.59
CA GLU A 140 -5.84 -25.65 21.52
C GLU A 140 -5.43 -24.24 21.09
N VAL A 141 -6.35 -23.52 20.45
CA VAL A 141 -6.21 -22.08 20.18
C VAL A 141 -7.17 -21.32 21.08
N SER A 142 -6.62 -20.47 21.94
CA SER A 142 -7.42 -19.69 22.88
C SER A 142 -8.17 -18.53 22.20
N GLY A 143 -9.32 -18.14 22.75
CA GLY A 143 -10.04 -16.95 22.30
C GLY A 143 -9.23 -15.64 22.43
N LYS A 144 -8.22 -15.63 23.32
CA LYS A 144 -7.27 -14.51 23.42
C LYS A 144 -6.36 -14.44 22.19
N GLN A 145 -5.83 -15.57 21.73
CA GLN A 145 -4.97 -15.64 20.54
C GLN A 145 -5.73 -15.19 19.28
N THR A 146 -6.96 -15.69 19.08
CA THR A 146 -7.76 -15.27 17.91
C THR A 146 -8.10 -13.77 17.97
N LYS A 147 -8.45 -13.23 19.15
CA LYS A 147 -8.69 -11.80 19.32
C LYS A 147 -7.45 -10.97 19.02
N LEU A 148 -6.27 -11.38 19.49
CA LEU A 148 -5.03 -10.68 19.22
C LEU A 148 -4.65 -10.76 17.73
N LEU A 149 -4.86 -11.90 17.07
CA LEU A 149 -4.62 -12.03 15.63
C LEU A 149 -5.52 -11.07 14.82
N GLN A 150 -6.80 -10.95 15.20
CA GLN A 150 -7.70 -9.97 14.59
C GLN A 150 -7.23 -8.53 14.81
N LEU A 151 -6.79 -8.18 16.03
CA LEU A 151 -6.23 -6.85 16.29
C LEU A 151 -5.00 -6.55 15.43
N LEU A 152 -4.13 -7.54 15.20
CA LEU A 152 -3.00 -7.37 14.27
C LEU A 152 -3.49 -7.15 12.84
N ALA A 153 -4.52 -7.85 12.38
CA ALA A 153 -5.11 -7.61 11.06
C ALA A 153 -5.66 -6.17 10.92
N ASP A 154 -6.30 -5.66 11.97
CA ASP A 154 -6.82 -4.30 12.02
C ASP A 154 -5.68 -3.26 11.95
N ILE A 155 -4.57 -3.51 12.65
CA ILE A 155 -3.36 -2.66 12.58
C ILE A 155 -2.76 -2.67 11.15
N VAL A 156 -2.72 -3.84 10.50
CA VAL A 156 -2.27 -3.93 9.10
C VAL A 156 -3.15 -3.06 8.19
N MET A 157 -4.47 -3.08 8.38
CA MET A 157 -5.38 -2.25 7.61
C MET A 157 -5.15 -0.75 7.88
N GLU A 158 -5.00 -0.34 9.13
CA GLU A 158 -4.69 1.05 9.48
C GLU A 158 -3.38 1.53 8.83
N LYS A 159 -2.39 0.64 8.75
CA LYS A 159 -1.12 0.91 8.06
C LYS A 159 -1.32 1.15 6.57
N LEU A 160 -2.18 0.36 5.90
CA LEU A 160 -2.53 0.56 4.49
C LEU A 160 -3.21 1.91 4.25
N GLU A 161 -4.17 2.27 5.10
CA GLU A 161 -4.86 3.57 5.04
C GLU A 161 -3.87 4.74 5.22
N THR A 162 -2.95 4.61 6.18
CA THR A 162 -1.90 5.61 6.41
C THR A 162 -0.97 5.74 5.20
N ARG A 163 -0.56 4.62 4.58
CA ARG A 163 0.25 4.62 3.35
C ARG A 163 -0.49 5.35 2.22
N LEU A 164 -1.77 5.05 2.02
CA LEU A 164 -2.59 5.69 0.98
C LEU A 164 -2.69 7.22 1.21
N ALA A 165 -3.02 7.64 2.43
CA ALA A 165 -3.15 9.05 2.79
C ALA A 165 -1.83 9.81 2.59
N ASN A 166 -0.69 9.21 2.97
CA ASN A 166 0.63 9.82 2.79
C ASN A 166 0.99 9.96 1.30
N ARG A 167 0.73 8.94 0.48
CA ARG A 167 0.94 9.04 -0.97
C ARG A 167 0.10 10.16 -1.60
N GLN A 168 -1.17 10.28 -1.21
CA GLN A 168 -2.05 11.34 -1.70
C GLN A 168 -1.55 12.73 -1.29
N LYS A 169 -1.10 12.90 -0.04
CA LYS A 169 -0.50 14.16 0.43
C LYS A 169 0.76 14.52 -0.36
N ILE A 170 1.67 13.58 -0.58
CA ILE A 170 2.91 13.80 -1.35
C ILE A 170 2.57 14.18 -2.80
N LYS A 171 1.61 13.49 -3.42
CA LYS A 171 1.17 13.80 -4.78
C LYS A 171 0.59 15.21 -4.88
N ALA A 172 -0.31 15.58 -3.97
CA ALA A 172 -0.90 16.92 -3.94
C ALA A 172 0.17 18.02 -3.73
N LEU A 173 1.16 17.76 -2.86
CA LEU A 173 2.29 18.65 -2.64
C LEU A 173 3.12 18.82 -3.91
N ASN A 174 3.49 17.72 -4.58
CA ASN A 174 4.28 17.76 -5.82
C ASN A 174 3.54 18.48 -6.96
N GLU A 175 2.23 18.24 -7.13
CA GLU A 175 1.41 18.95 -8.10
C GLU A 175 1.35 20.46 -7.79
N GLY A 176 1.22 20.83 -6.52
CA GLY A 176 1.33 22.21 -6.06
C GLY A 176 2.68 22.82 -6.45
N MET A 177 3.77 22.12 -6.13
CA MET A 177 5.13 22.56 -6.43
C MET A 177 5.38 22.73 -7.93
N HIS A 178 4.87 21.82 -8.77
CA HIS A 178 4.94 21.95 -10.23
C HIS A 178 4.19 23.18 -10.75
N ARG A 179 3.00 23.47 -10.22
CA ARG A 179 2.26 24.71 -10.56
C ARG A 179 3.04 25.96 -10.15
N LEU A 180 3.57 25.99 -8.92
CA LEU A 180 4.37 27.11 -8.43
C LEU A 180 5.62 27.34 -9.31
N ALA A 181 6.32 26.27 -9.69
CA ALA A 181 7.49 26.34 -10.56
C ALA A 181 7.13 26.87 -11.96
N HIS A 182 6.01 26.43 -12.54
CA HIS A 182 5.52 26.95 -13.82
C HIS A 182 5.19 28.44 -13.76
N ASP A 183 4.45 28.86 -12.72
CA ASP A 183 4.02 30.24 -12.55
C ASP A 183 5.18 31.20 -12.29
N LEU A 184 6.26 30.73 -11.66
CA LEU A 184 7.51 31.48 -11.48
C LEU A 184 8.37 31.51 -12.76
N LYS A 185 8.42 30.40 -13.51
CA LYS A 185 9.22 30.29 -14.73
C LYS A 185 8.79 31.31 -15.79
N ASN A 186 7.50 31.60 -15.90
CA ASN A 186 6.96 32.53 -16.90
C ASN A 186 7.50 33.97 -16.77
N PRO A 187 7.35 34.66 -15.62
CA PRO A 187 7.92 35.99 -15.45
C PRO A 187 9.46 35.97 -15.47
N VAL A 188 10.12 34.94 -14.93
CA VAL A 188 11.60 34.82 -14.99
C VAL A 188 12.09 34.74 -16.44
N THR A 189 11.48 33.88 -17.26
CA THR A 189 11.83 33.76 -18.69
C THR A 189 11.61 35.08 -19.43
N SER A 190 10.54 35.81 -19.09
CA SER A 190 10.25 37.13 -19.68
C SER A 190 11.31 38.17 -19.29
N ILE A 191 11.68 38.22 -18.00
CA ILE A 191 12.73 39.12 -17.49
C ILE A 191 14.06 38.84 -18.18
N SER A 192 14.47 37.57 -18.24
CA SER A 192 15.72 37.18 -18.90
C SER A 192 15.75 37.56 -20.38
N LEU A 193 14.65 37.34 -21.11
CA LEU A 193 14.54 37.72 -22.52
C LEU A 193 14.69 39.23 -22.72
N TYR A 194 13.95 40.04 -21.96
CA TYR A 194 14.04 41.51 -22.09
C TYR A 194 15.40 42.05 -21.66
N ALA A 195 16.02 41.46 -20.63
CA ALA A 195 17.36 41.83 -20.20
C ALA A 195 18.41 41.52 -21.28
N GLN A 196 18.31 40.37 -21.98
CA GLN A 196 19.19 40.03 -23.10
C GLN A 196 19.02 41.01 -24.28
N LEU A 197 17.78 41.37 -24.62
CA LEU A 197 17.51 42.31 -25.70
C LEU A 197 18.08 43.71 -25.40
N LEU A 198 17.98 44.18 -24.14
CA LEU A 198 18.60 45.44 -23.72
C LEU A 198 20.14 45.46 -23.86
N GLY A 199 20.79 44.29 -23.78
CA GLY A 199 22.23 44.14 -23.98
C GLY A 199 22.68 44.08 -25.45
N SER A 200 21.75 44.09 -26.40
CA SER A 200 22.05 44.05 -27.85
C SER A 200 22.37 45.45 -28.41
N ARG A 201 23.18 45.52 -29.48
CA ARG A 201 23.60 46.80 -30.07
C ARG A 201 22.48 47.39 -30.95
N GLU A 202 22.32 48.72 -30.85
CA GLU A 202 21.32 49.58 -31.53
C GLU A 202 19.85 49.39 -31.08
N MET A 203 19.47 50.08 -30.01
CA MET A 203 18.07 50.24 -29.59
C MET A 203 17.70 51.72 -29.38
N SER A 204 16.48 52.11 -29.78
CA SER A 204 15.92 53.42 -29.47
C SER A 204 15.56 53.54 -27.99
N ALA A 205 15.59 54.75 -27.45
CA ALA A 205 15.20 55.02 -26.06
C ALA A 205 13.77 54.53 -25.74
N GLU A 206 12.85 54.63 -26.70
CA GLU A 206 11.48 54.14 -26.58
C GLU A 206 11.41 52.62 -26.40
N LYS A 207 12.22 51.86 -27.16
CA LYS A 207 12.33 50.40 -27.00
C LYS A 207 12.97 50.02 -25.67
N VAL A 208 13.99 50.78 -25.22
CA VAL A 208 14.61 50.59 -23.90
C VAL A 208 13.58 50.75 -22.78
N PHE A 209 12.82 51.85 -22.81
CA PHE A 209 11.79 52.13 -21.81
C PHE A 209 10.67 51.08 -21.82
N SER A 210 10.23 50.65 -23.01
CA SER A 210 9.24 49.58 -23.15
C SER A 210 9.70 48.26 -22.54
N MET A 211 10.95 47.85 -22.79
CA MET A 211 11.50 46.61 -22.23
C MET A 211 11.69 46.69 -20.71
N ALA A 212 12.21 47.81 -20.19
CA ALA A 212 12.35 48.05 -18.75
C ALA A 212 10.99 47.96 -18.02
N SER A 213 9.94 48.56 -18.60
CA SER A 213 8.58 48.46 -18.05
C SER A 213 8.06 47.02 -18.02
N LYS A 214 8.37 46.20 -19.03
CA LYS A 214 7.97 44.78 -19.05
C LYS A 214 8.73 43.93 -18.03
N ILE A 215 10.00 44.24 -17.77
CA ILE A 215 10.78 43.64 -16.69
C ILE A 215 10.14 43.97 -15.34
N GLU A 216 9.82 45.25 -15.10
CA GLU A 216 9.19 45.70 -13.86
C GLU A 216 7.84 44.99 -13.61
N ILE A 217 6.97 44.93 -14.63
CA ILE A 217 5.68 44.22 -14.55
C ILE A 217 5.89 42.74 -14.21
N SER A 218 6.88 42.10 -14.84
CA SER A 218 7.19 40.69 -14.60
C SER A 218 7.77 40.48 -13.20
N SER A 219 8.59 41.40 -12.69
CA SER A 219 9.13 41.38 -11.32
C SER A 219 8.02 41.51 -10.28
N ARG A 220 7.09 42.46 -10.47
CA ARG A 220 5.93 42.62 -9.58
C ARG A 220 5.03 41.40 -9.53
N LYS A 221 4.92 40.64 -10.63
CA LYS A 221 4.20 39.36 -10.63
C LYS A 221 4.86 38.34 -9.72
N ILE A 222 6.20 38.28 -9.71
CA ILE A 222 6.97 37.41 -8.80
C ILE A 222 6.79 37.86 -7.35
N GLU A 223 6.93 39.15 -7.06
CA GLU A 223 6.75 39.69 -5.70
C GLU A 223 5.35 39.38 -5.15
N LYS A 224 4.30 39.68 -5.93
CA LYS A 224 2.91 39.38 -5.54
C LYS A 224 2.69 37.89 -5.30
N PHE A 225 3.34 37.03 -6.09
CA PHE A 225 3.27 35.59 -5.92
C PHE A 225 3.96 35.13 -4.63
N LEU A 226 5.16 35.64 -4.32
CA LEU A 226 5.89 35.33 -3.09
C LEU A 226 5.15 35.83 -1.82
N SER A 227 4.52 37.00 -1.89
CA SER A 227 3.70 37.53 -0.78
C SER A 227 2.44 36.71 -0.48
N ASN A 228 1.99 35.87 -1.42
CA ASN A 228 0.82 35.01 -1.24
C ASN A 228 1.18 33.57 -0.85
N MET A 229 2.46 33.24 -0.64
CA MET A 229 2.85 31.89 -0.19
C MET A 229 2.42 31.64 1.27
N PRO A 230 2.01 30.41 1.63
CA PRO A 230 1.76 30.06 3.02
C PRO A 230 3.05 30.20 3.85
N GLY A 231 3.04 31.05 4.88
CA GLY A 231 4.17 31.26 5.79
C GLY A 231 4.96 32.57 5.60
N SER A 232 4.53 33.48 4.72
CA SER A 232 5.18 34.79 4.52
C SER A 232 4.57 35.95 5.36
N ASN A 233 4.23 35.67 6.62
CA ASN A 233 4.00 36.66 7.68
C ASN A 233 4.83 36.31 8.92
#